data_AF-A0AAW1G168-F1
#
_entry.id   AF-A0AAW1G168-F1
#
_cell.length_a   1.000
_cell.length_b   1.000
_cell.length_c   1.000
_cell.angle_alpha   90.00
_cell.angle_beta   90.00
_cell.angle_gamma   90.00
#
_symmetry.space_group_name_H-M   'P 1'
#
loop_
_entity.id
_entity.type
_entity.pdbx_description
1 polymer ?
#
loop_
_entity_poly.entity_id
_entity_poly.type
_entity_poly.pdbx_seq_one_letter_code
_entity_poly.pdbx_strand_id
1 'polypeptide(L)'
;MAKEGTATDFQRMTKQLFILLGTHHHWGYVQRAARAGDVPKAMHRIKNYIAGVINPSNRTTRTLVLINSNAENWLQTNLQMLEDYYSNTIQELRTSLCQFAGQDYGQPVV
;
A
#
# COMPACT_ATOMS: atom_id res chain seq x y z
N MET A 1 41.38 -8.86 -15.61
CA MET A 1 40.66 -7.59 -15.34
C MET A 1 39.36 -7.94 -14.63
N ALA A 2 39.27 -7.71 -13.32
CA ALA A 2 38.08 -7.98 -12.53
C ALA A 2 37.01 -6.93 -12.87
N LYS A 3 35.81 -7.37 -13.26
CA LYS A 3 34.66 -6.48 -13.42
C LYS A 3 34.13 -6.09 -12.04
N GLU A 4 34.11 -4.80 -11.78
CA GLU A 4 33.55 -4.18 -10.59
C GLU A 4 32.04 -4.51 -10.43
N GLY A 5 31.63 -4.89 -9.21
CA GLY A 5 30.48 -4.25 -8.56
C GLY A 5 29.06 -4.81 -8.76
N THR A 6 28.85 -6.10 -9.02
CA THR A 6 27.50 -6.69 -8.91
C THR A 6 27.27 -7.24 -7.50
N ALA A 7 26.22 -6.78 -6.82
CA ALA A 7 25.76 -7.38 -5.57
C ALA A 7 25.65 -8.91 -5.73
N THR A 8 26.17 -9.68 -4.77
CA THR A 8 26.06 -11.14 -4.80
C THR A 8 24.57 -11.53 -4.80
N ASP A 9 24.21 -12.69 -5.38
CA ASP A 9 22.81 -13.15 -5.40
C ASP A 9 22.18 -13.15 -4.00
N PHE A 10 22.96 -13.51 -3.00
CA PHE A 10 22.59 -13.41 -1.60
C PHE A 10 22.16 -11.99 -1.18
N GLN A 11 22.97 -10.96 -1.47
CA GLN A 11 22.64 -9.57 -1.15
C GLN A 11 21.37 -9.09 -1.86
N ARG A 12 21.16 -9.52 -3.11
CA ARG A 12 19.94 -9.20 -3.88
C ARG A 12 18.71 -9.85 -3.26
N MET A 13 18.78 -11.13 -2.90
CA MET A 13 17.70 -11.86 -2.23
C MET A 13 17.37 -11.26 -0.87
N THR A 14 18.38 -10.96 -0.05
CA THR A 14 18.19 -10.32 1.26
C THR A 14 17.45 -8.99 1.12
N LYS A 15 17.84 -8.15 0.16
CA LYS A 15 17.15 -6.88 -0.11
C LYS A 15 15.69 -7.10 -0.50
N GLN A 16 15.41 -8.04 -1.40
CA GLN A 16 14.03 -8.35 -1.80
C GLN A 16 13.19 -8.88 -0.63
N LEU A 17 13.76 -9.72 0.24
CA LEU A 17 13.07 -10.22 1.43
C LEU A 17 12.70 -9.10 2.40
N PHE A 18 13.62 -8.15 2.64
CA PHE A 18 13.31 -6.98 3.47
C PHE A 18 12.23 -6.09 2.87
N ILE A 19 12.24 -5.90 1.54
CA ILE A 19 11.15 -5.19 0.85
C ILE A 19 9.84 -5.94 1.04
N LEU A 20 9.80 -7.26 0.83
CA LEU A 20 8.60 -8.09 1.00
C LEU A 20 8.04 -7.98 2.43
N LEU A 21 8.90 -8.05 3.45
CA LEU A 21 8.51 -7.88 4.84
C LEU A 21 7.89 -6.50 5.10
N GLY A 22 8.52 -5.43 4.60
CA GLY A 22 8.00 -4.06 4.72
C GLY A 22 6.66 -3.89 4.00
N THR A 23 6.55 -4.39 2.78
CA THR A 23 5.32 -4.36 1.97
C THR A 23 4.18 -5.11 2.68
N HIS A 24 4.44 -6.29 3.22
CA HIS A 24 3.44 -7.07 3.97
C HIS A 24 3.00 -6.35 5.26
N HIS A 25 3.92 -5.70 5.95
CA HIS A 25 3.62 -4.90 7.14
C HIS A 25 2.69 -3.72 6.78
N HIS A 26 2.99 -2.98 5.71
CA HIS A 26 2.15 -1.87 5.25
C HIS A 26 0.80 -2.34 4.72
N TRP A 27 0.75 -3.46 3.99
CA TRP A 27 -0.49 -4.08 3.54
C TRP A 27 -1.44 -4.38 4.71
N GLY A 28 -0.91 -4.95 5.80
CA GLY A 28 -1.68 -5.22 7.01
C GLY A 28 -2.30 -3.96 7.65
N TYR A 29 -1.64 -2.80 7.58
CA TYR A 29 -2.25 -1.54 8.02
C TYR A 29 -3.40 -1.11 7.11
N VAL A 30 -3.21 -1.20 5.80
CA VAL A 30 -4.25 -0.83 4.84
C VAL A 30 -5.48 -1.71 4.99
N GLN A 31 -5.30 -3.02 5.19
CA GLN A 31 -6.42 -3.94 5.42
C GLN A 31 -7.18 -3.61 6.70
N ARG A 32 -6.49 -3.27 7.81
CA ARG A 32 -7.15 -2.81 9.03
C ARG A 32 -7.90 -1.50 8.82
N ALA A 33 -7.31 -0.56 8.08
CA ALA A 33 -7.94 0.71 7.76
C ALA A 33 -9.21 0.54 6.92
N ALA A 34 -9.16 -0.31 5.88
CA ALA A 34 -10.29 -0.56 4.98
C ALA A 34 -11.41 -1.37 5.65
N ARG A 35 -11.09 -2.35 6.51
CA ARG A 35 -12.07 -3.31 7.05
C ARG A 35 -12.57 -2.99 8.45
N ALA A 36 -11.71 -2.41 9.30
CA ALA A 36 -12.04 -2.08 10.69
C ALA A 36 -12.20 -0.57 10.93
N GLY A 37 -11.95 0.27 9.91
CA GLY A 37 -12.01 1.72 10.04
C GLY A 37 -10.83 2.34 10.77
N ASP A 38 -9.77 1.56 11.07
CA ASP A 38 -8.54 2.01 11.72
C ASP A 38 -7.63 2.78 10.75
N VAL A 39 -8.14 3.91 10.26
CA VAL A 39 -7.46 4.72 9.25
C VAL A 39 -6.27 5.46 9.87
N PRO A 40 -5.08 5.44 9.24
CA PRO A 40 -3.91 6.16 9.74
C PRO A 40 -4.20 7.66 9.93
N LYS A 41 -3.73 8.24 11.05
CA LYS A 41 -3.90 9.67 11.38
C LYS A 41 -3.50 10.60 10.22
N ALA A 42 -2.47 10.23 9.45
CA ALA A 42 -2.04 11.01 8.30
C ALA A 42 -3.10 11.08 7.19
N MET A 43 -3.76 9.96 6.88
CA MET A 43 -4.83 9.92 5.89
C MET A 43 -6.07 10.71 6.35
N HIS A 44 -6.40 10.64 7.65
CA HIS A 44 -7.44 11.50 8.22
C HIS A 44 -7.12 12.99 8.08
N ARG A 45 -5.87 13.40 8.32
CA ARG A 45 -5.46 14.80 8.12
C ARG A 45 -5.64 15.24 6.68
N ILE A 46 -5.30 14.39 5.70
CA ILE A 46 -5.47 14.71 4.28
C ILE A 46 -6.95 14.77 3.92
N LYS A 47 -7.78 13.83 4.40
CA LYS A 47 -9.24 13.89 4.22
C LYS A 47 -9.82 15.23 4.69
N ASN A 48 -9.47 15.63 5.90
CA ASN A 48 -9.95 16.88 6.49
C ASN A 48 -9.43 18.10 5.72
N TYR A 49 -8.19 18.05 5.24
CA TYR A 49 -7.64 19.09 4.37
C TYR A 49 -8.44 19.20 3.06
N ILE A 50 -8.72 18.10 2.38
CA ILE A 50 -9.51 18.09 1.14
C ILE A 50 -10.91 18.66 1.37
N ALA A 51 -11.56 18.28 2.47
CA ALA A 51 -12.85 18.85 2.85
C ALA A 51 -12.75 20.37 3.12
N GLY A 52 -11.64 20.83 3.72
CA GLY A 52 -11.42 22.25 4.04
C GLY A 52 -11.05 23.13 2.85
N VAL A 53 -10.45 22.57 1.80
CA VAL A 53 -10.08 23.32 0.58
C VAL A 53 -11.31 23.83 -0.18
N ILE A 54 -12.39 23.04 -0.19
CA ILE A 54 -13.62 23.42 -0.87
C ILE A 54 -14.44 24.33 0.04
N ASN A 55 -14.31 25.64 -0.16
CA ASN A 55 -15.01 26.66 0.63
C ASN A 55 -16.00 27.47 -0.23
N PRO A 56 -17.24 26.99 -0.41
CA PRO A 56 -18.25 27.69 -1.20
C PRO A 56 -18.72 28.97 -0.49
N SER A 57 -19.06 29.99 -1.28
CA SER A 57 -19.59 31.27 -0.77
C SER A 57 -20.91 31.13 -0.02
N ASN A 58 -21.73 30.15 -0.39
CA ASN A 58 -22.94 29.77 0.35
C ASN A 58 -22.84 28.33 0.88
N ARG A 59 -22.68 28.20 2.20
CA ARG A 59 -22.57 26.90 2.89
C ARG A 59 -23.95 26.42 3.33
N THR A 60 -24.66 25.76 2.43
CA THR A 60 -25.89 25.03 2.81
C THR A 60 -25.53 23.68 3.45
N THR A 61 -26.44 23.11 4.24
CA THR A 61 -26.29 21.74 4.78
C THR A 61 -26.02 20.74 3.67
N ARG A 62 -26.73 20.85 2.54
CA ARG A 62 -26.54 20.00 1.37
C ARG A 62 -25.11 20.11 0.83
N THR A 63 -24.58 21.32 0.72
CA THR A 63 -23.22 21.55 0.20
C THR A 63 -22.16 20.97 1.14
N LEU A 64 -22.33 21.12 2.46
CA LEU A 64 -21.41 20.53 3.44
C LEU A 64 -21.42 19.01 3.41
N VAL A 65 -22.59 18.38 3.22
CA VAL A 65 -22.70 16.92 3.03
C VAL A 65 -21.91 16.48 1.80
N LEU A 66 -22.10 17.14 0.65
CA LEU A 66 -21.39 16.80 -0.59
C LEU A 66 -19.87 16.90 -0.46
N ILE A 67 -19.37 17.95 0.21
CA ILE A 67 -17.93 18.14 0.44
C ILE A 67 -17.36 17.01 1.30
N ASN A 68 -18.04 16.68 2.40
CA ASN A 68 -17.60 15.61 3.30
C ASN A 68 -17.69 14.23 2.62
N SER A 69 -18.76 13.94 1.88
CA SER A 69 -18.89 12.71 1.12
C SER A 69 -17.80 12.58 0.05
N ASN A 70 -17.44 13.66 -0.63
CA ASN A 70 -16.34 13.64 -1.59
C ASN A 70 -14.99 13.35 -0.92
N ALA A 71 -14.71 13.98 0.23
CA ALA A 71 -13.48 13.72 0.98
C ALA A 71 -13.42 12.27 1.50
N GLU A 72 -14.55 11.72 1.94
CA GLU A 72 -14.66 10.32 2.35
C GLU A 72 -14.43 9.38 1.17
N ASN A 73 -15.06 9.64 0.02
CA ASN A 73 -14.83 8.86 -1.19
C ASN A 73 -13.35 8.87 -1.59
N TRP A 74 -12.69 10.03 -1.54
CA TRP A 74 -11.25 10.12 -1.77
C TRP A 74 -10.46 9.20 -0.83
N LEU A 75 -10.79 9.20 0.47
CA LEU A 75 -10.11 8.34 1.44
C LEU A 75 -10.29 6.85 1.08
N GLN A 76 -11.53 6.43 0.83
CA GLN A 76 -11.84 5.02 0.54
C GLN A 76 -11.19 4.55 -0.78
N THR A 77 -11.27 5.36 -1.84
CA THR A 77 -10.61 5.03 -3.11
C THR A 77 -9.10 4.90 -2.95
N ASN A 78 -8.46 5.76 -2.15
CA ASN A 78 -7.02 5.65 -1.90
C ASN A 78 -6.65 4.42 -1.06
N LEU A 79 -7.46 4.05 -0.08
CA LEU A 79 -7.26 2.80 0.67
C LEU A 79 -7.35 1.57 -0.25
N GLN A 80 -8.34 1.54 -1.15
CA GLN A 80 -8.46 0.46 -2.12
C GLN A 80 -7.24 0.38 -3.05
N MET A 81 -6.82 1.51 -3.64
CA MET A 81 -5.64 1.54 -4.50
C MET A 81 -4.38 1.05 -3.78
N LEU A 82 -4.22 1.40 -2.50
CA LEU A 82 -3.10 0.92 -1.70
C LEU A 82 -3.20 -0.58 -1.40
N GLU A 83 -4.40 -1.10 -1.15
CA GLU A 83 -4.62 -2.55 -0.95
C GLU A 83 -4.21 -3.32 -2.20
N ASP A 84 -4.66 -2.87 -3.37
CA ASP A 84 -4.35 -3.48 -4.67
C ASP A 84 -2.84 -3.39 -4.97
N TYR A 85 -2.24 -2.21 -4.78
CA TYR A 85 -0.81 -2.00 -4.98
C TYR A 85 0.03 -2.94 -4.14
N TYR A 86 -0.23 -3.01 -2.83
CA TYR A 86 0.54 -3.86 -1.93
C TYR A 86 0.30 -5.35 -2.22
N SER A 87 -0.93 -5.76 -2.52
CA SER A 87 -1.25 -7.13 -2.90
C SER A 87 -0.46 -7.58 -4.14
N ASN A 88 -0.47 -6.77 -5.20
CA ASN A 88 0.26 -7.05 -6.43
C ASN A 88 1.77 -7.07 -6.19
N THR A 89 2.30 -6.09 -5.45
CA THR A 89 3.73 -6.02 -5.11
C THR A 89 4.19 -7.25 -4.31
N ILE A 90 3.38 -7.73 -3.36
CA ILE A 90 3.67 -8.96 -2.60
C ILE A 90 3.76 -10.16 -3.55
N GLN A 91 2.82 -10.28 -4.49
CA GLN A 91 2.81 -11.38 -5.46
C GLN A 91 4.06 -11.34 -6.36
N GLU A 92 4.40 -10.17 -6.91
CA GLU A 92 5.58 -9.99 -7.76
C GLU A 92 6.88 -10.33 -7.02
N LEU A 93 7.02 -9.85 -5.78
CA LEU A 93 8.19 -10.14 -4.93
C LEU A 93 8.30 -11.63 -4.60
N ARG A 94 7.17 -12.30 -4.30
CA ARG A 94 7.14 -13.76 -4.09
C ARG A 94 7.59 -14.52 -5.33
N THR A 95 7.03 -14.20 -6.50
CA THR A 95 7.42 -14.82 -7.77
C THR A 95 8.91 -14.62 -8.06
N SER A 96 9.42 -13.40 -7.85
CA SER A 96 10.85 -13.12 -8.05
C SER A 96 11.73 -13.95 -7.11
N LEU A 97 11.39 -14.04 -5.82
CA LEU A 97 12.13 -14.83 -4.84
C LEU A 97 12.13 -16.34 -5.18
N CYS A 98 11.00 -16.90 -5.64
CA CYS A 98 10.93 -18.30 -6.10
C CYS A 98 11.84 -18.56 -7.31
N GLN A 99 11.89 -17.62 -8.27
CA GLN A 99 12.77 -17.73 -9.43
C GLN A 99 14.27 -17.76 -9.03
N PHE A 100 14.67 -16.96 -8.04
CA PHE A 100 16.05 -16.96 -7.54
C PHE A 100 16.45 -18.26 -6.86
N ALA A 101 15.52 -18.94 -6.18
CA ALA A 101 15.82 -20.16 -5.45
C ALA A 101 15.84 -21.44 -6.31
N GLY A 102 15.48 -21.35 -7.60
CA GLY A 102 15.36 -22.51 -8.48
C GLY A 102 14.26 -23.50 -8.07
N GLN A 103 13.39 -23.14 -7.12
CA GLN A 103 12.25 -23.93 -6.65
C GLN A 103 11.06 -23.04 -6.28
N ASP A 104 9.87 -23.53 -6.61
CA ASP A 104 8.58 -22.92 -6.31
C ASP A 104 8.27 -23.10 -4.81
N TYR A 105 8.50 -22.07 -4.00
CA TYR A 105 8.10 -22.06 -2.59
C TYR A 105 6.58 -21.87 -2.48
N GLY A 106 5.86 -22.95 -2.79
CA GLY A 106 4.41 -23.05 -2.75
C GLY A 106 3.91 -24.50 -2.78
N GLN A 107 4.75 -25.47 -3.10
CA GLN A 107 4.41 -26.88 -2.93
C GLN A 107 4.65 -27.29 -1.48
N PRO A 108 3.67 -27.91 -0.80
CA PRO A 108 3.94 -28.55 0.47
C PRO A 108 5.03 -29.61 0.26
N VAL A 109 5.99 -29.68 1.18
CA VAL A 109 6.92 -30.81 1.22
C VAL A 109 6.16 -31.99 1.82
N VAL A 110 5.31 -32.66 1.03
CA VAL A 110 4.96 -34.10 1.02
C VAL A 110 4.23 -34.40 -0.28
#